data_AF-A0A4Y2WZM1-F1
#
_entry.id   AF-A0A4Y2WZM1-F1
#
_cell.length_a   1.000
_cell.length_b   1.000
_cell.length_c   1.000
_cell.angle_alpha   90.00
_cell.angle_beta   90.00
_cell.angle_gamma   90.00
#
_symmetry.space_group_name_H-M   'P 1'
#
loop_
_entity.id
_entity.type
_entity.pdbx_description
1 polymer ?
#
loop_
_entity_poly.entity_id
_entity_poly.type
_entity_poly.pdbx_seq_one_letter_code
_entity_poly.pdbx_strand_id
1 'polypeptide(L)'
;MCDADYKFTYIDVGSYGKSSDSGIFKNSALYDQLSKGSLDIPAASPLEGGKLFPYVVLADQGFAMSKNIIRPYGGKGLSDEKNIFNYRLSRTRRCIECAFGIMASKWRIFYRPLNVDLELAENIVKAVCILHNFVRRRDRHRSEYAPESEQSAFYDIENDSTSRANPKVLDIRDQFAKYFVKNPLQWQNEKI
;
A
#
# COMPACT_ATOMS: atom_id res chain seq x y z
N MET A 1 5.86 -3.17 0.86
CA MET A 1 5.24 -1.83 0.71
C MET A 1 5.80 -1.14 -0.51
N CYS A 2 5.04 -0.23 -1.12
CA CYS A 2 5.53 0.63 -2.21
C CYS A 2 5.04 2.07 -2.07
N ASP A 3 5.66 2.98 -2.81
CA ASP A 3 5.17 4.34 -3.02
C ASP A 3 4.28 4.45 -4.28
N ALA A 4 3.82 5.67 -4.57
CA ALA A 4 3.00 5.97 -5.74
C ALA A 4 3.77 5.87 -7.08
N ASP A 5 5.11 5.84 -7.06
CA ASP A 5 5.97 5.64 -8.23
C ASP A 5 6.19 4.14 -8.54
N TYR A 6 5.49 3.25 -7.83
CA TYR A 6 5.68 1.80 -7.88
C TYR A 6 7.07 1.34 -7.42
N LYS A 7 7.77 2.11 -6.57
CA LYS A 7 9.04 1.70 -5.96
C LYS A 7 8.79 1.00 -4.64
N PHE A 8 9.50 -0.09 -4.39
CA PHE A 8 9.44 -0.78 -3.11
C PHE A 8 10.12 0.04 -2.03
N THR A 9 9.38 0.45 -1.02
CA THR A 9 9.90 1.25 0.11
C THR A 9 10.32 0.37 1.29
N TYR A 10 9.74 -0.81 1.39
CA TYR A 10 10.09 -1.83 2.38
C TYR A 10 9.72 -3.22 1.83
N ILE A 11 10.62 -4.18 2.04
CA ILE A 11 10.40 -5.59 1.73
C ILE A 11 10.76 -6.45 2.94
N ASP A 12 10.01 -7.51 3.14
CA ASP A 12 10.28 -8.56 4.11
C ASP A 12 10.04 -9.89 3.39
N VAL A 13 11.03 -10.77 3.42
CA VAL A 13 11.08 -11.98 2.57
C VAL A 13 11.60 -13.13 3.42
N GLY A 14 11.00 -14.31 3.27
CA GLY A 14 11.41 -15.53 3.99
C GLY A 14 10.39 -16.03 5.01
N SER A 15 9.25 -15.35 5.17
CA SER A 15 8.19 -15.80 6.08
C SER A 15 7.49 -17.08 5.61
N TYR A 16 7.05 -17.92 6.56
CA TYR A 16 6.32 -19.15 6.27
C TYR A 16 4.93 -18.87 5.67
N GLY A 17 4.61 -19.51 4.54
CA GLY A 17 3.34 -19.30 3.82
C GLY A 17 2.06 -19.74 4.55
N LYS A 18 2.15 -20.40 5.71
CA LYS A 18 0.99 -20.73 6.57
C LYS A 18 0.61 -19.58 7.52
N SER A 19 1.48 -18.58 7.67
CA SER A 19 1.22 -17.43 8.52
C SER A 19 0.31 -16.43 7.79
N SER A 20 -0.62 -15.82 8.51
CA SER A 20 -1.44 -14.74 7.95
C SER A 20 -0.61 -13.47 7.73
N ASP A 21 -0.98 -12.65 6.76
CA ASP A 21 -0.29 -11.39 6.45
C ASP A 21 -0.18 -10.48 7.68
N SER A 22 -1.25 -10.44 8.48
CA SER A 22 -1.28 -9.69 9.73
C SER A 22 -0.36 -10.27 10.81
N GLY A 23 -0.17 -11.58 10.84
CA GLY A 23 0.79 -12.24 11.72
C GLY A 23 2.23 -11.97 11.29
N ILE A 24 2.53 -12.12 10.00
CA ILE A 24 3.83 -11.81 9.40
C ILE A 24 4.20 -10.36 9.71
N PHE A 25 3.28 -9.43 9.45
CA PHE A 25 3.51 -8.01 9.71
C PHE A 25 3.78 -7.73 11.19
N LYS A 26 2.98 -8.28 12.13
CA LYS A 26 3.23 -8.08 13.56
C LYS A 26 4.59 -8.59 14.05
N ASN A 27 5.16 -9.57 13.36
CA ASN A 27 6.48 -10.12 13.66
C ASN A 27 7.62 -9.46 12.86
N SER A 28 7.30 -8.47 12.02
CA SER A 28 8.29 -7.79 11.18
C SER A 28 9.01 -6.68 11.92
N ALA A 29 10.25 -6.40 11.51
CA ALA A 29 11.01 -5.25 11.99
C ALA A 29 10.27 -3.91 11.75
N LEU A 30 9.50 -3.83 10.65
CA LEU A 30 8.68 -2.66 10.33
C LEU A 30 7.62 -2.39 11.42
N TYR A 31 6.90 -3.42 11.88
CA TYR A 31 5.90 -3.24 12.94
C TYR A 31 6.53 -2.79 14.25
N ASP A 32 7.68 -3.36 14.60
CA ASP A 32 8.44 -2.97 15.77
C ASP A 32 8.86 -1.50 15.71
N GLN A 33 9.40 -1.05 14.58
CA GLN A 33 9.81 0.35 14.42
C GLN A 33 8.61 1.30 14.37
N LEU A 34 7.48 0.89 13.75
CA LEU A 34 6.24 1.68 13.73
C LEU A 34 5.66 1.85 15.13
N SER A 35 5.60 0.77 15.90
CA SER A 35 5.05 0.77 17.26
C SER A 35 5.91 1.56 18.25
N LYS A 36 7.23 1.51 18.10
CA LYS A 36 8.20 2.28 18.91
C LYS A 36 8.35 3.73 18.44
N GLY A 37 7.80 4.10 17.29
CA GLY A 37 7.97 5.44 16.70
C GLY A 37 9.40 5.73 16.26
N SER A 38 10.17 4.70 15.92
CA SER A 38 11.59 4.82 15.52
C SER A 38 11.79 4.86 14.01
N LEU A 39 10.72 4.74 13.22
CA LEU A 39 10.77 5.04 11.79
C LEU A 39 10.82 6.55 11.58
N ASP A 40 11.65 6.96 10.63
CA ASP A 40 11.76 8.36 10.18
C ASP A 40 10.55 8.73 9.29
N ILE A 41 9.38 8.76 9.90
CA ILE A 41 8.15 9.21 9.27
C ILE A 41 8.13 10.75 9.35
N PRO A 42 7.98 11.45 8.21
CA PRO A 42 7.93 12.91 8.23
C PRO A 42 6.81 13.44 9.15
N ALA A 43 7.05 14.62 9.71
CA ALA A 43 6.03 15.33 10.48
C ALA A 43 4.78 15.58 9.63
N ALA A 44 3.63 15.69 10.29
CA ALA A 44 2.37 15.98 9.63
C ALA A 44 2.48 17.27 8.80
N SER A 45 1.99 17.23 7.56
CA SER A 45 2.06 18.34 6.61
C SER A 45 0.65 18.72 6.14
N PRO A 46 0.43 19.98 5.74
CA PRO A 46 -0.90 20.42 5.32
C PRO A 46 -1.24 19.83 3.95
N LEU A 47 -2.45 19.30 3.82
CA LEU A 47 -3.05 19.07 2.49
C LEU A 47 -3.60 20.41 2.00
N GLU A 48 -3.08 20.91 0.87
CA GLU A 48 -3.54 22.14 0.20
C GLU A 48 -3.59 23.39 1.11
N GLY A 49 -2.60 23.54 2.00
CA GLY A 49 -2.51 24.68 2.92
C GLY A 49 -3.51 24.67 4.09
N GLY A 50 -4.23 23.56 4.28
CA GLY A 50 -5.22 23.38 5.33
C GLY A 50 -4.69 22.71 6.60
N LYS A 51 -5.53 21.86 7.21
CA LYS A 51 -5.20 21.08 8.40
C LYS A 51 -4.00 20.17 8.13
N LEU A 52 -3.14 19.99 9.13
CA LEU A 52 -2.01 19.05 9.07
C LEU A 52 -2.52 17.61 9.08
N PHE A 53 -2.07 16.81 8.12
CA PHE A 53 -2.34 15.38 8.04
C PHE A 53 -1.05 14.58 8.28
N PRO A 54 -1.12 13.50 9.07
CA PRO A 54 0.03 12.64 9.27
C PRO A 54 0.30 11.79 8.02
N TYR A 55 1.55 11.40 7.82
CA TYR A 55 1.91 10.34 6.90
C TYR A 55 1.55 8.98 7.50
N VAL A 56 0.88 8.16 6.69
CA VAL A 56 0.32 6.87 7.11
C VAL A 56 0.61 5.80 6.07
N VAL A 57 0.74 4.57 6.55
CA VAL A 57 0.74 3.35 5.75
C VAL A 57 -0.71 2.93 5.53
N LEU A 58 -1.08 2.73 4.27
CA LEU A 58 -2.38 2.16 3.93
C LEU A 58 -2.26 0.64 3.93
N ALA A 59 -3.17 0.00 4.64
CA ALA A 59 -3.20 -1.44 4.83
C ALA A 59 -4.57 -2.00 4.46
N ASP A 60 -4.64 -3.30 4.20
CA ASP A 60 -5.92 -3.99 4.05
C ASP A 60 -6.68 -4.10 5.39
N GLN A 61 -7.88 -4.66 5.31
CA GLN A 61 -8.77 -4.80 6.46
C GLN A 61 -8.26 -5.78 7.53
N GLY A 62 -7.46 -6.78 7.15
CA GLY A 62 -6.90 -7.78 8.06
C GLY A 62 -5.90 -7.18 9.04
N PHE A 63 -5.17 -6.13 8.64
CA PHE A 63 -4.21 -5.48 9.51
C PHE A 63 -4.86 -4.73 10.68
N ALA A 64 -4.13 -4.63 11.80
CA ALA A 64 -4.54 -3.84 12.94
C ALA A 64 -4.32 -2.34 12.67
N MET A 65 -5.32 -1.52 13.01
CA MET A 65 -5.24 -0.07 12.87
C MET A 65 -4.33 0.54 13.95
N SER A 66 -3.51 1.53 13.58
CA SER A 66 -2.58 2.23 14.50
C SER A 66 -2.38 3.69 14.08
N LYS A 67 -1.61 4.46 14.85
CA LYS A 67 -1.33 5.89 14.57
C LYS A 67 -0.87 6.14 13.13
N ASN A 68 -0.07 5.23 12.57
CA ASN A 68 0.50 5.34 11.23
C ASN A 68 -0.01 4.24 10.29
N ILE A 69 -1.09 3.52 10.65
CA ILE A 69 -1.67 2.48 9.81
C ILE A 69 -3.19 2.70 9.69
N ILE A 70 -3.64 2.94 8.47
CA ILE A 70 -5.06 3.11 8.17
C ILE A 70 -5.54 1.97 7.27
N ARG A 71 -6.75 1.48 7.55
CA ARG A 71 -7.44 0.44 6.79
C ARG A 71 -8.87 0.86 6.40
N PRO A 72 -9.48 0.22 5.40
CA PRO A 72 -10.88 0.44 5.02
C PRO A 72 -11.86 0.42 6.20
N TYR A 73 -13.00 1.09 6.04
CA TYR A 73 -14.18 0.83 6.85
C TYR A 73 -14.71 -0.56 6.52
N GLY A 74 -14.84 -1.42 7.53
CA GLY A 74 -15.50 -2.72 7.39
C GLY A 74 -16.99 -2.63 7.72
N GLY A 75 -17.73 -3.67 7.34
CA GLY A 75 -19.17 -3.81 7.57
C GLY A 75 -20.02 -3.53 6.32
N LYS A 76 -21.33 -3.82 6.43
CA LYS A 76 -22.32 -3.59 5.37
C LYS A 76 -23.10 -2.29 5.64
N GLY A 77 -23.69 -1.70 4.59
CA GLY A 77 -24.49 -0.48 4.71
C GLY A 77 -23.67 0.75 5.10
N LEU A 78 -22.48 0.89 4.52
CA LEU A 78 -21.61 2.05 4.74
C LEU A 78 -22.22 3.31 4.11
N SER A 79 -21.98 4.47 4.74
CA SER A 79 -22.34 5.76 4.16
C SER A 79 -21.47 6.09 2.95
N ASP A 80 -21.95 6.97 2.07
CA ASP A 80 -21.22 7.43 0.88
C ASP A 80 -19.82 7.95 1.22
N GLU A 81 -19.67 8.71 2.30
CA GLU A 81 -18.37 9.18 2.80
C GLU A 81 -17.38 8.01 3.01
N LYS A 82 -17.85 6.92 3.63
CA LYS A 82 -17.01 5.74 3.91
C LYS A 82 -16.74 4.94 2.64
N ASN A 83 -17.70 4.87 1.72
CA ASN A 83 -17.51 4.23 0.43
C ASN A 83 -16.49 4.99 -0.43
N ILE A 84 -16.53 6.33 -0.45
CA ILE A 84 -15.54 7.18 -1.13
C ILE A 84 -14.15 6.93 -0.56
N PHE A 85 -14.03 6.89 0.77
CA PHE A 85 -12.78 6.56 1.41
C PHE A 85 -12.27 5.16 1.01
N ASN A 86 -13.12 4.13 1.11
CA ASN A 86 -12.75 2.76 0.77
C ASN A 86 -12.33 2.63 -0.70
N TYR A 87 -13.06 3.26 -1.61
CA TYR A 87 -12.75 3.21 -3.03
C TYR A 87 -11.41 3.90 -3.35
N ARG A 88 -11.16 5.10 -2.80
CA ARG A 88 -9.87 5.78 -2.94
C ARG A 88 -8.72 4.95 -2.36
N LEU A 89 -8.90 4.35 -1.18
CA LEU A 89 -7.89 3.47 -0.57
C LEU A 89 -7.65 2.22 -1.43
N SER A 90 -8.70 1.63 -2.01
CA SER A 90 -8.58 0.53 -2.97
C SER A 90 -7.72 0.92 -4.18
N ARG A 91 -7.89 2.14 -4.70
CA ARG A 91 -7.05 2.66 -5.79
C ARG A 91 -5.58 2.79 -5.39
N THR A 92 -5.28 3.16 -4.16
CA THR A 92 -3.88 3.21 -3.70
C THR A 92 -3.29 1.82 -3.53
N ARG A 93 -4.07 0.81 -3.11
CA ARG A 93 -3.60 -0.58 -3.02
C ARG A 93 -3.21 -1.14 -4.38
N ARG A 94 -3.85 -0.70 -5.47
CA ARG A 94 -3.41 -1.07 -6.83
C ARG A 94 -1.94 -0.74 -7.11
N CYS A 95 -1.36 0.27 -6.45
CA CYS A 95 0.05 0.60 -6.62
C CYS A 95 0.97 -0.58 -6.28
N ILE A 96 0.70 -1.32 -5.20
CA ILE A 96 1.59 -2.44 -4.81
C ILE A 96 1.44 -3.64 -5.75
N GLU A 97 0.22 -3.91 -6.22
CA GLU A 97 -0.07 -4.93 -7.22
C GLU A 97 0.61 -4.60 -8.55
N CYS A 98 0.46 -3.35 -9.03
CA CYS A 98 1.14 -2.87 -10.23
C CYS A 98 2.67 -2.93 -10.08
N ALA A 99 3.22 -2.59 -8.91
CA ALA A 99 4.66 -2.68 -8.67
C ALA A 99 5.17 -4.11 -8.85
N PHE A 100 4.47 -5.10 -8.28
CA PHE A 100 4.79 -6.51 -8.47
C PHE A 100 4.62 -6.95 -9.93
N GLY A 101 3.55 -6.53 -10.61
CA GLY A 101 3.30 -6.85 -12.02
C GLY A 101 4.38 -6.31 -12.96
N ILE A 102 4.76 -5.02 -12.79
CA ILE A 102 5.85 -4.39 -13.55
C ILE A 102 7.17 -5.12 -13.30
N MET A 103 7.49 -5.41 -12.04
CA MET A 103 8.69 -6.13 -11.66
C MET A 103 8.72 -7.53 -12.30
N ALA A 104 7.66 -8.32 -12.14
CA ALA A 104 7.58 -9.66 -12.69
C ALA A 104 7.67 -9.68 -14.22
N SER A 105 7.00 -8.74 -14.90
CA SER A 105 7.05 -8.60 -16.37
C SER A 105 8.45 -8.23 -16.88
N LYS A 106 9.14 -7.33 -16.19
CA LYS A 106 10.48 -6.88 -16.59
C LYS A 106 11.54 -7.97 -16.40
N TRP A 107 11.52 -8.65 -15.26
CA TRP A 107 12.57 -9.60 -14.90
C TRP A 107 12.28 -11.04 -15.34
N ARG A 108 11.01 -11.39 -15.55
CA ARG A 108 10.50 -12.70 -16.04
C ARG A 108 10.90 -13.94 -15.22
N ILE A 109 11.86 -13.83 -14.32
CA ILE A 109 12.34 -14.91 -13.46
C ILE A 109 11.23 -15.46 -12.55
N PHE A 110 10.26 -14.62 -12.18
CA PHE A 110 9.11 -15.00 -11.35
C PHE A 110 7.95 -15.63 -12.14
N TYR A 111 8.07 -15.79 -13.46
CA TYR A 111 7.04 -16.47 -14.27
C TYR A 111 7.09 -17.98 -14.15
N ARG A 112 8.12 -18.51 -13.48
CA ARG A 112 8.25 -19.92 -13.14
C ARG A 112 8.66 -20.04 -11.67
N PRO A 113 8.34 -21.15 -11.01
CA PRO A 113 8.88 -21.44 -9.69
C PRO A 113 10.41 -21.37 -9.70
N LEU A 114 10.98 -20.77 -8.66
CA LEU A 114 12.43 -20.72 -8.48
C LEU A 114 12.93 -22.09 -8.05
N ASN A 115 13.74 -22.74 -8.89
CA ASN A 115 14.33 -24.05 -8.59
C ASN A 115 15.74 -23.87 -7.96
N VAL A 116 15.76 -23.25 -6.79
CA VAL A 116 16.95 -22.97 -5.98
C VAL A 116 16.63 -23.21 -4.51
N ASP A 117 17.65 -23.27 -3.65
CA ASP A 117 17.43 -23.29 -2.21
C ASP A 117 16.75 -22.00 -1.70
N LEU A 118 16.22 -22.05 -0.48
CA LEU A 118 15.46 -20.95 0.11
C LEU A 118 16.30 -19.68 0.28
N GLU A 119 17.57 -19.81 0.66
CA GLU A 119 18.46 -18.68 0.87
C GLU A 119 18.70 -17.93 -0.43
N LEU A 120 19.00 -18.66 -1.51
CA LEU A 120 19.17 -18.08 -2.83
C LEU A 120 17.85 -17.51 -3.36
N ALA A 121 16.70 -18.15 -3.12
CA ALA A 121 15.40 -17.62 -3.50
C ALA A 121 15.12 -16.26 -2.85
N GLU A 122 15.39 -16.11 -1.55
CA GLU A 122 15.25 -14.83 -0.85
C GLU A 122 16.19 -13.76 -1.42
N ASN A 123 17.44 -14.12 -1.69
CA ASN A 123 18.42 -13.21 -2.26
C ASN A 123 18.03 -12.75 -3.66
N ILE A 124 17.48 -13.63 -4.49
CA ILE A 124 16.92 -13.28 -5.80
C ILE A 124 15.79 -12.26 -5.65
N VAL A 125 14.82 -12.50 -4.76
CA VAL A 125 13.70 -11.57 -4.55
C VAL A 125 14.21 -10.20 -4.08
N LYS A 126 15.09 -10.17 -3.08
CA LYS A 126 15.69 -8.93 -2.57
C LYS A 126 16.45 -8.18 -3.66
N ALA A 127 17.31 -8.87 -4.41
CA ALA A 127 18.07 -8.28 -5.51
C ALA A 127 17.16 -7.70 -6.60
N VAL A 128 16.11 -8.42 -7.00
CA VAL A 128 15.18 -7.95 -8.04
C VAL A 128 14.38 -6.73 -7.58
N CYS A 129 13.95 -6.65 -6.31
CA CYS A 129 13.31 -5.45 -5.77
C CYS A 129 14.24 -4.23 -5.81
N ILE A 130 15.54 -4.40 -5.48
CA ILE A 130 16.56 -3.34 -5.57
C ILE A 130 16.76 -2.90 -7.02
N LEU A 131 16.95 -3.85 -7.93
CA LEU A 131 17.14 -3.57 -9.35
C LEU A 131 15.91 -2.90 -9.98
N HIS A 132 14.70 -3.32 -9.59
CA HIS A 132 13.46 -2.66 -9.98
C HIS A 132 13.47 -1.18 -9.58
N ASN A 133 13.77 -0.87 -8.32
CA ASN A 133 13.85 0.52 -7.85
C ASN A 133 14.92 1.34 -8.59
N PHE A 134 16.10 0.75 -8.83
CA PHE A 134 17.17 1.39 -9.60
C PHE A 134 16.68 1.78 -11.00
N VAL A 135 16.03 0.84 -11.69
CA VAL A 135 15.51 1.09 -13.04
C VAL A 135 14.35 2.09 -13.02
N ARG A 136 13.40 2.00 -12.07
CA ARG A 136 12.31 2.98 -11.93
C ARG A 136 12.85 4.40 -11.72
N ARG A 137 13.93 4.55 -10.94
CA ARG A 137 14.60 5.85 -10.74
C ARG A 137 15.24 6.37 -12.02
N ARG A 138 15.92 5.51 -12.78
CA ARG A 138 16.56 5.86 -14.06
C ARG A 138 15.53 6.19 -15.14
N ASP A 139 14.48 5.37 -15.26
CA ASP A 139 13.45 5.51 -16.29
C ASP A 139 12.56 6.73 -16.04
N ARG A 140 12.31 7.11 -14.76
CA ARG A 140 11.61 8.38 -14.44
C ARG A 140 12.36 9.61 -14.97
N HIS A 141 13.69 9.64 -14.87
CA HIS A 141 14.51 10.68 -15.49
C HIS A 141 14.45 10.66 -17.03
N ARG A 142 14.14 9.52 -17.65
CA ARG A 142 13.92 9.44 -19.11
C ARG A 142 12.48 9.76 -19.52
N SER A 143 11.50 9.47 -18.65
CA SER A 143 10.07 9.65 -18.89
C SER A 143 9.60 11.10 -18.80
N GLU A 144 10.38 12.01 -18.20
CA GLU A 144 10.18 13.46 -18.39
C GLU A 144 10.24 13.87 -19.89
N TYR A 145 10.62 12.95 -20.79
CA TYR A 145 10.69 13.13 -22.23
C TYR A 145 9.82 12.16 -23.08
N ALA A 146 8.92 11.33 -22.52
CA ALA A 146 8.09 10.41 -23.33
C ALA A 146 6.71 10.09 -22.70
N PRO A 147 5.64 9.89 -23.51
CA PRO A 147 4.26 9.84 -23.02
C PRO A 147 3.88 8.48 -22.41
N GLU A 148 2.97 8.53 -21.44
CA GLU A 148 2.47 7.40 -20.66
C GLU A 148 1.52 6.48 -21.46
N SER A 149 1.75 5.18 -21.41
CA SER A 149 0.68 4.19 -21.57
C SER A 149 1.06 2.86 -20.92
N GLU A 150 0.22 2.40 -20.00
CA GLU A 150 -0.48 1.09 -20.06
C GLU A 150 -1.13 0.81 -18.70
N GLN A 151 -2.45 1.06 -18.62
CA GLN A 151 -3.29 0.62 -17.50
C GLN A 151 -3.82 -0.79 -17.82
N SER A 152 -3.29 -1.81 -17.16
CA SER A 152 -3.86 -3.17 -17.19
C SER A 152 -5.01 -3.28 -16.18
N ALA A 153 -6.19 -3.67 -16.66
CA ALA A 153 -7.38 -3.92 -15.84
C ALA A 153 -7.21 -5.19 -14.99
N PHE A 154 -7.43 -5.08 -13.67
CA PHE A 154 -7.53 -6.22 -12.76
C PHE A 154 -8.73 -6.05 -11.81
N TYR A 155 -9.38 -7.18 -11.52
CA TYR A 155 -10.66 -7.31 -10.83
C TYR A 155 -10.56 -7.08 -9.31
N ASP A 156 -11.64 -6.56 -8.71
CA ASP A 156 -11.77 -6.21 -7.30
C ASP A 156 -11.86 -7.48 -6.40
N ILE A 157 -11.15 -7.47 -5.25
CA ILE A 157 -11.20 -8.55 -4.23
C ILE A 157 -12.13 -8.11 -3.08
N GLU A 158 -13.24 -8.82 -2.89
CA GLU A 158 -14.08 -8.72 -1.70
C GLU A 158 -13.43 -9.45 -0.52
N ASN A 159 -13.42 -8.84 0.67
CA ASN A 159 -13.04 -9.55 1.90
C ASN A 159 -13.87 -9.07 3.10
N ASP A 160 -14.54 -10.04 3.73
CA ASP A 160 -15.36 -9.90 4.94
C ASP A 160 -14.56 -10.42 6.15
N SER A 161 -14.21 -9.54 7.09
CA SER A 161 -13.90 -9.91 8.48
C SER A 161 -13.76 -8.67 9.36
N THR A 162 -14.41 -8.70 10.52
CA THR A 162 -14.51 -7.55 11.43
C THR A 162 -13.54 -7.69 12.60
N SER A 163 -12.74 -6.65 12.84
CA SER A 163 -11.96 -6.48 14.07
C SER A 163 -12.09 -5.04 14.55
N ARG A 164 -12.34 -4.82 15.85
CA ARG A 164 -12.65 -3.50 16.43
C ARG A 164 -11.38 -2.65 16.65
N ALA A 165 -11.48 -1.35 16.34
CA ALA A 165 -10.37 -0.39 16.43
C ALA A 165 -10.46 0.51 17.69
N ASN A 166 -9.31 1.10 18.07
CA ASN A 166 -9.11 1.94 19.26
C ASN A 166 -9.56 3.41 19.01
N PRO A 167 -10.23 4.13 19.93
CA PRO A 167 -10.98 5.36 19.62
C PRO A 167 -10.19 6.56 19.11
N LYS A 168 -8.90 6.72 19.48
CA LYS A 168 -8.07 7.86 19.02
C LYS A 168 -7.61 7.76 17.55
N VAL A 169 -7.58 6.55 16.98
CA VAL A 169 -7.16 6.32 15.58
C VAL A 169 -8.33 6.46 14.61
N LEU A 170 -9.58 6.37 15.12
CA LEU A 170 -10.79 6.66 14.35
C LEU A 170 -10.77 8.08 13.78
N ASP A 171 -10.20 9.03 14.51
CA ASP A 171 -10.17 10.44 14.13
C ASP A 171 -9.36 10.70 12.84
N ILE A 172 -8.22 10.04 12.62
CA ILE A 172 -7.40 10.29 11.42
C ILE A 172 -8.08 9.74 10.16
N ARG A 173 -8.62 8.52 10.23
CA ARG A 173 -9.31 7.93 9.08
C ARG A 173 -10.56 8.73 8.70
N ASP A 174 -11.36 9.12 9.69
CA ASP A 174 -12.55 9.93 9.49
C ASP A 174 -12.20 11.33 8.97
N GLN A 175 -11.06 11.91 9.37
CA GLN A 175 -10.55 13.15 8.81
C GLN A 175 -10.21 13.02 7.31
N PHE A 176 -9.55 11.94 6.89
CA PHE A 176 -9.30 11.68 5.48
C PHE A 176 -10.60 11.48 4.70
N ALA A 177 -11.56 10.73 5.25
CA ALA A 177 -12.85 10.50 4.61
C ALA A 177 -13.60 11.81 4.36
N LYS A 178 -13.71 12.68 5.38
CA LYS A 178 -14.29 14.02 5.25
C LYS A 178 -13.54 14.89 4.25
N TYR A 179 -12.19 14.83 4.26
CA TYR A 179 -11.38 15.56 3.30
C TYR A 179 -11.66 15.14 1.86
N PHE A 180 -11.83 13.84 1.59
CA PHE A 180 -12.13 13.32 0.25
C PHE A 180 -13.51 13.72 -0.26
N VAL A 181 -14.51 13.80 0.62
CA VAL A 181 -15.84 14.33 0.26
C VAL A 181 -15.76 15.80 -0.08
N LYS A 182 -15.01 16.59 0.70
CA LYS A 182 -14.83 18.03 0.46
C LYS A 182 -14.01 18.33 -0.80
N ASN A 183 -13.08 17.44 -1.16
CA ASN A 183 -12.19 17.59 -2.30
C ASN A 183 -12.41 16.44 -3.29
N PRO A 184 -13.55 16.45 -4.02
CA PRO A 184 -13.93 15.34 -4.88
C PRO A 184 -13.00 15.20 -6.09
N LEU A 185 -12.75 13.97 -6.50
CA LEU A 185 -12.07 13.65 -7.75
C LEU A 185 -13.10 13.12 -8.75
N GLN A 186 -12.91 13.39 -10.03
CA GLN A 186 -13.87 13.04 -11.09
C GLN A 186 -14.26 11.55 -11.07
N TRP A 187 -13.29 10.68 -10.80
CA TRP A 187 -13.48 9.23 -10.81
C TRP A 187 -14.03 8.65 -9.51
N GLN A 188 -14.14 9.43 -8.43
CA GLN A 188 -14.32 8.85 -7.09
C GLN A 188 -15.67 8.16 -6.87
N ASN A 189 -16.68 8.42 -7.72
CA ASN A 189 -18.01 7.83 -7.60
C ASN A 189 -18.29 6.75 -8.65
N GLU A 190 -17.31 6.40 -9.49
CA GLU A 190 -17.52 5.45 -10.61
C GLU A 190 -17.83 4.01 -10.18
N LYS A 191 -17.49 3.64 -8.94
CA LYS A 191 -17.59 2.27 -8.40
C LYS A 191 -18.10 2.22 -6.96
N ILE A 192 -18.84 3.24 -6.53
CA ILE A 192 -19.43 3.32 -5.19
C ILE A 192 -20.87 2.82 -5.20
#